data_AF-A0A2H5QV91-F1
#
_entry.id   AF-A0A2H5QV91-F1
#
_cell.length_a   1.000
_cell.length_b   1.000
_cell.length_c   1.000
_cell.angle_alpha   90.00
_cell.angle_beta   90.00
_cell.angle_gamma   90.00
#
_symmetry.space_group_name_H-M   'P 1'
#
loop_
_entity.id
_entity.type
_entity.pdbx_description
1 polymer ?
#
loop_
_entity_poly.entity_id
_entity_poly.type
_entity_poly.pdbx_seq_one_letter_code
_entity_poly.pdbx_strand_id
1 'polypeptide(L)'
;MTAATPTAEAVEEFLRKCEASGDEAYGAFRSVLEKLEDPSSRTQARVFLSDLQKRVNDSDECLNKYHFRIQDVVLDQYEEYDLIT
;
A
#
# COMPACT_ATOMS: atom_id res chain seq x y z
N MET A 1 -15.27 -22.65 -15.86
CA MET A 1 -14.00 -22.36 -15.17
C MET A 1 -13.77 -20.86 -15.32
N THR A 2 -14.29 -20.09 -14.37
CA THR A 2 -14.30 -18.62 -14.44
C THR A 2 -12.96 -18.14 -13.90
N ALA A 3 -12.20 -17.41 -14.71
CA ALA A 3 -10.93 -16.80 -14.31
C ALA A 3 -11.19 -15.85 -13.15
N ALA A 4 -10.79 -16.26 -11.94
CA ALA A 4 -10.75 -15.37 -10.79
C ALA A 4 -9.71 -14.29 -11.07
N THR A 5 -10.12 -13.04 -10.92
CA THR A 5 -9.33 -11.84 -11.07
C THR A 5 -8.08 -11.95 -10.17
N PRO A 6 -6.86 -12.08 -10.73
CA PRO A 6 -5.66 -12.45 -9.96
C PRO A 6 -5.25 -11.41 -8.90
N THR A 7 -5.88 -10.23 -8.88
CA THR A 7 -5.56 -9.14 -7.96
C THR A 7 -6.34 -9.20 -6.64
N ALA A 8 -7.59 -9.67 -6.64
CA ALA A 8 -8.42 -9.67 -5.43
C ALA A 8 -7.95 -10.72 -4.41
N GLU A 9 -7.66 -11.95 -4.86
CA GLU A 9 -7.12 -13.00 -4.00
C GLU A 9 -5.74 -12.65 -3.44
N ALA A 10 -4.89 -12.01 -4.27
CA ALA A 10 -3.57 -11.54 -3.84
C ALA A 10 -3.66 -10.46 -2.74
N VAL A 11 -4.64 -9.55 -2.83
CA VAL A 11 -4.90 -8.54 -1.80
C VAL A 11 -5.37 -9.21 -0.49
N GLU A 12 -6.28 -10.17 -0.56
CA GLU A 12 -6.73 -10.90 0.64
C GLU A 12 -5.62 -11.73 1.30
N GLU A 13 -4.77 -12.38 0.50
CA GLU A 13 -3.60 -13.10 1.03
C GLU A 13 -2.61 -12.14 1.70
N PHE A 14 -2.37 -10.98 1.09
CA PHE A 14 -1.52 -9.94 1.67
C PHE A 14 -2.07 -9.45 3.01
N LEU A 15 -3.38 -9.13 3.07
CA LEU A 15 -4.04 -8.69 4.29
C LEU A 15 -3.93 -9.75 5.39
N ARG A 16 -4.14 -11.03 5.05
CA ARG A 16 -4.01 -12.14 5.99
C ARG A 16 -2.60 -12.28 6.58
N LYS A 17 -1.54 -11.99 5.80
CA LYS A 17 -0.17 -11.94 6.33
C LYS A 17 0.01 -10.78 7.31
N CYS A 18 -0.54 -9.62 6.96
CA CYS A 18 -0.47 -8.43 7.82
C CYS A 18 -1.16 -8.67 9.16
N GLU A 19 -2.26 -9.41 9.22
CA GLU A 19 -2.98 -9.73 10.49
C GLU A 19 -2.08 -10.37 11.56
N ALA A 20 -1.03 -11.10 11.16
CA ALA A 20 -0.18 -11.84 12.08
C ALA A 20 0.61 -10.93 13.04
N SER A 21 1.20 -9.83 12.54
CA SER A 21 1.90 -8.84 13.35
C SER A 21 2.26 -7.59 12.54
N GLY A 22 2.62 -6.50 13.22
CA GLY A 22 3.18 -5.29 12.60
C GLY A 22 4.50 -5.55 11.84
N ASP A 23 5.33 -6.48 12.31
CA ASP A 23 6.58 -6.83 11.62
C ASP A 23 6.31 -7.56 10.30
N GLU A 24 5.34 -8.47 10.28
CA GLU A 24 4.88 -9.14 9.06
C GLU A 24 4.25 -8.14 8.09
N ALA A 25 3.43 -7.20 8.59
CA ALA A 25 2.87 -6.14 7.78
C ALA A 25 3.98 -5.27 7.16
N TYR A 26 4.96 -4.84 7.95
CA TYR A 26 6.09 -4.04 7.47
C TYR A 26 6.92 -4.80 6.42
N GLY A 27 7.25 -6.07 6.67
CA GLY A 27 7.97 -6.92 5.73
C GLY A 27 7.22 -7.11 4.40
N ALA A 28 5.89 -7.27 4.48
CA ALA A 28 5.04 -7.36 3.30
C ALA A 28 5.06 -6.05 2.49
N PHE A 29 4.95 -4.89 3.14
CA PHE A 29 5.06 -3.59 2.46
C PHE A 29 6.43 -3.36 1.86
N ARG A 30 7.52 -3.72 2.56
CA ARG A 30 8.88 -3.62 2.03
C ARG A 30 9.02 -4.36 0.71
N SER A 31 8.48 -5.58 0.63
CA SER A 31 8.47 -6.37 -0.62
C SER A 31 7.68 -5.68 -1.75
N VAL A 32 6.63 -4.92 -1.43
CA VAL A 32 5.88 -4.13 -2.42
C VAL A 32 6.68 -2.90 -2.88
N LEU A 33 7.36 -2.23 -1.97
CA LEU A 33 8.22 -1.08 -2.27
C LEU A 33 9.39 -1.48 -3.17
N GLU A 34 10.05 -2.61 -2.90
CA GLU A 34 11.11 -3.16 -3.75
C GLU A 34 10.61 -3.40 -5.18
N LYS A 35 9.37 -3.89 -5.35
CA LYS A 35 8.75 -4.05 -6.66
C LYS A 35 8.36 -2.74 -7.35
N LEU A 36 8.17 -1.66 -6.60
CA LEU A 36 7.96 -0.32 -7.19
C LEU A 36 9.27 0.27 -7.71
N GLU A 37 10.39 -0.03 -7.06
CA GLU A 37 11.71 0.42 -7.47
C GLU A 37 12.12 -0.22 -8.81
N ASP A 38 11.87 -1.52 -8.98
CA ASP A 38 12.14 -2.23 -10.25
C ASP A 38 11.20 -1.78 -11.38
N PRO A 39 11.72 -1.21 -12.49
CA PRO A 39 10.92 -0.79 -13.65
C PRO A 39 10.04 -1.91 -14.25
N SER A 40 10.48 -3.17 -14.17
CA SER A 40 9.78 -4.30 -14.77
C SER A 40 8.52 -4.71 -13.99
N SER A 41 8.51 -4.53 -12.66
CA SER A 41 7.38 -4.85 -11.78
C SER A 41 6.57 -3.64 -11.33
N ARG A 42 7.07 -2.42 -11.56
CA ARG A 42 6.47 -1.16 -11.08
C ARG A 42 4.99 -1.03 -11.40
N THR A 43 4.59 -1.31 -12.64
CA THR A 43 3.18 -1.17 -13.06
C THR A 43 2.28 -2.13 -12.27
N GLN A 44 2.70 -3.37 -12.08
CA GLN A 44 1.92 -4.36 -11.34
C GLN A 44 1.84 -4.00 -9.84
N ALA A 45 2.94 -3.51 -9.26
CA ALA A 45 2.96 -3.06 -7.86
C ALA A 45 2.04 -1.85 -7.63
N ARG A 46 1.98 -0.89 -8.58
CA ARG A 46 1.03 0.24 -8.51
C ARG A 46 -0.41 -0.22 -8.58
N VAL A 47 -0.75 -1.14 -9.50
CA VAL A 47 -2.10 -1.71 -9.62
C VAL A 47 -2.50 -2.41 -8.32
N PHE A 48 -1.60 -3.22 -7.76
CA PHE A 48 -1.82 -3.88 -6.48
C PHE A 48 -2.10 -2.90 -5.34
N LEU A 49 -1.30 -1.83 -5.21
CA LEU A 49 -1.52 -0.80 -4.19
C LEU A 49 -2.85 -0.07 -4.37
N SER A 50 -3.24 0.25 -5.61
CA SER A 50 -4.54 0.85 -5.89
C SER A 50 -5.70 -0.07 -5.52
N ASP A 51 -5.56 -1.38 -5.71
CA ASP A 51 -6.59 -2.35 -5.31
C ASP A 51 -6.60 -2.58 -3.80
N LEU A 52 -5.43 -2.59 -3.15
CA LEU A 52 -5.30 -2.63 -1.69
C LEU A 52 -5.97 -1.41 -1.06
N GLN A 53 -5.72 -0.20 -1.57
CA GLN A 53 -6.31 1.05 -1.07
C GLN A 53 -7.84 1.08 -1.20
N LYS A 54 -8.42 0.46 -2.24
CA LYS A 54 -9.89 0.32 -2.34
C LYS A 54 -10.47 -0.64 -1.29
N ARG A 55 -9.64 -1.57 -0.79
CA ARG A 55 -10.08 -2.67 0.08
C ARG A 55 -9.94 -2.32 1.56
N VAL A 56 -8.91 -1.57 1.92
CA VAL A 56 -8.71 -1.06 3.27
C VAL A 56 -9.29 0.33 3.38
N ASN A 57 -9.90 0.65 4.51
CA ASN A 57 -10.38 2.01 4.78
C ASN A 57 -9.39 2.72 5.72
N ASP A 58 -9.43 4.04 5.76
CA ASP A 58 -8.67 4.81 6.75
C ASP A 58 -9.42 4.79 8.09
N SER A 59 -9.35 3.66 8.79
CA SER A 59 -10.01 3.46 10.08
C SER A 59 -9.06 2.84 11.12
N ASP A 60 -9.29 3.16 12.39
CA ASP A 60 -8.58 2.54 13.51
C ASP A 60 -8.79 1.02 13.54
N GLU A 61 -9.91 0.52 13.02
CA GLU A 61 -10.16 -0.91 12.86
C GLU A 61 -9.16 -1.56 11.90
N CYS A 62 -8.80 -0.89 10.79
CA CYS A 62 -7.77 -1.38 9.88
C CYS A 62 -6.40 -1.40 10.56
N LEU A 63 -6.07 -0.37 11.34
CA LEU A 63 -4.81 -0.35 12.09
C LEU A 63 -4.75 -1.47 13.13
N ASN A 64 -5.83 -1.69 13.89
CA ASN A 64 -5.88 -2.74 14.91
C ASN A 64 -5.85 -4.16 14.31
N LYS A 65 -6.46 -4.35 13.13
CA LYS A 65 -6.56 -5.66 12.50
C LYS A 65 -5.34 -6.01 11.66
N TYR A 66 -4.89 -5.07 10.84
CA TYR A 66 -3.85 -5.28 9.84
C TYR A 66 -2.51 -4.64 10.21
N HIS A 67 -2.44 -3.92 11.34
CA HIS A 67 -1.21 -3.28 11.83
C HIS A 67 -0.65 -2.18 10.90
N PHE A 68 -1.47 -1.67 9.98
CA PHE A 68 -1.15 -0.54 9.12
C PHE A 68 -2.39 0.29 8.76
N ARG A 69 -2.16 1.49 8.22
CA ARG A 69 -3.15 2.34 7.56
C ARG A 69 -2.54 3.00 6.32
N ILE A 70 -3.34 3.21 5.28
CA ILE A 70 -2.91 3.93 4.08
C ILE A 70 -3.56 5.31 4.12
N GLN A 71 -2.73 6.35 4.16
CA GLN A 71 -3.15 7.74 4.15
C GLN A 71 -2.64 8.39 2.86
N ASP A 72 -3.52 9.14 2.18
CA ASP A 72 -3.09 10.03 1.12
C ASP A 72 -2.37 11.23 1.75
N VAL A 73 -1.06 11.28 1.57
CA VAL A 73 -0.27 12.45 1.95
C VAL A 73 -0.36 13.45 0.81
N VAL A 74 -1.20 14.47 0.97
CA VAL A 74 -1.15 15.66 0.11
C VAL A 74 0.09 16.44 0.49
N LEU A 75 1.15 16.30 -0.32
CA LEU A 75 2.28 17.22 -0.27
C LEU A 75 1.79 18.53 -0.90
N ASP A 76 1.16 19.38 -0.09
CA ASP A 76 0.93 20.77 -0.47
C ASP A 76 2.30 21.37 -0.82
N GLN A 77 2.33 22.08 -1.93
CA GLN A 77 3.55 22.40 -2.65
C GLN A 77 4.51 23.09 -1.69
N TYR A 78 5.79 22.72 -1.78
CA TYR A 78 6.88 23.50 -1.20
C TYR A 78 6.68 24.95 -1.65
N GLU A 79 6.10 25.79 -0.79
CA GLU A 79 6.18 27.24 -0.92
C GLU A 79 7.68 27.54 -0.78
N GLU A 80 8.35 27.66 -1.93
CA GLU A 80 9.69 28.21 -2.04
C GLU A 80 9.62 29.58 -1.35
N TYR A 81 10.07 29.65 -0.09
CA TYR A 81 10.36 30.92 0.54
C TYR A 81 11.55 31.52 -0.21
N ASP A 82 11.25 32.16 -1.33
CA ASP A 82 12.11 33.12 -1.99
C ASP A 82 12.17 34.37 -1.08
N LEU A 83 12.91 34.23 0.03
CA LEU A 83 13.38 35.37 0.79
C LEU A 83 14.80 35.69 0.34
N ILE A 84 14.87 36.26 -0.86
CA ILE A 84 15.86 37.28 -1.15
C ILE A 84 15.42 38.52 -0.35
N THR A 85 16.15 38.85 0.71
CA THR A 85 16.29 40.24 1.16
C THR A 85 17.70 40.45 1.71
#